data_AF-A0A1F3ISN1-F1
#
_entry.id   AF-A0A1F3ISN1-F1
#
_cell.length_a   1.000
_cell.length_b   1.000
_cell.length_c   1.000
_cell.angle_alpha   90.00
_cell.angle_beta   90.00
_cell.angle_gamma   90.00
#
_symmetry.space_group_name_H-M   'P 1'
#
loop_
_entity.id
_entity.type
_entity.pdbx_description
1 polymer ?
#
loop_
_entity_poly.entity_id
_entity_poly.type
_entity_poly.pdbx_seq_one_letter_code
_entity_poly.pdbx_strand_id
1 'polypeptide(L)'
;MNQNLNLPITLLLLIYFSFSCTDEDAFKTDLVDFEDITLAKESYWNGSDESGSFTNGNKIFFNAYYSDWSNYSGFALSNIIDDFNYNEHTKFSSYPSGGANESKIYAVAHQFEKIVITYKDTIKGEEPVYVMLANTTYTALAIKYGYDYAKKFGGYSGNDPDWLKVSIYGYPTWGGVTGPIEFYLADFRSDDNSKDYITKSWHYVNLSGLGKVKRLEFQITSSDIGTPLYFCLDNLKGRIPN
;
A
#
# COMPACT_ATOMS: atom_id res chain seq x y z
N MET A 1 53.00 -32.46 65.60
CA MET A 1 52.67 -33.06 64.30
C MET A 1 51.18 -32.92 64.09
N ASN A 2 50.84 -32.23 62.99
CA ASN A 2 49.59 -32.16 62.23
C ASN A 2 48.25 -31.91 62.92
N GLN A 3 47.74 -30.73 62.58
CA GLN A 3 46.35 -30.27 62.63
C GLN A 3 45.43 -31.17 61.80
N ASN A 4 44.14 -31.19 62.17
CA ASN A 4 43.05 -31.31 61.19
C ASN A 4 41.86 -30.47 61.67
N LEU A 5 41.67 -29.33 61.01
CA LEU A 5 40.45 -28.53 61.02
C LEU A 5 39.37 -29.27 60.23
N ASN A 6 38.20 -29.51 60.85
CA ASN A 6 36.97 -29.83 60.12
C ASN A 6 36.14 -28.56 60.00
N LEU A 7 36.11 -27.97 58.80
CA LEU A 7 35.21 -26.87 58.43
C LEU A 7 33.90 -27.45 57.86
N PRO A 8 32.71 -26.97 58.28
CA PRO A 8 31.45 -27.35 57.65
C PRO A 8 31.24 -26.58 56.33
N ILE A 9 30.90 -27.32 55.26
CA ILE A 9 30.56 -26.75 53.95
C ILE A 9 29.12 -26.22 54.03
N THR A 10 28.97 -24.90 54.14
CA THR A 10 27.67 -24.24 53.97
C THR A 10 27.49 -23.89 52.49
N LEU A 11 26.53 -24.54 51.85
CA LEU A 11 26.17 -24.34 50.44
C LEU A 11 25.40 -23.02 50.29
N LEU A 12 26.03 -21.99 49.71
CA LEU A 12 25.35 -20.75 49.33
C LEU A 12 24.65 -20.96 47.97
N LEU A 13 23.32 -20.99 47.97
CA LEU A 13 22.52 -20.92 46.74
C LEU A 13 22.45 -19.45 46.28
N LEU A 14 23.20 -19.10 45.24
CA LEU A 14 23.06 -17.82 44.55
C LEU A 14 21.86 -17.91 43.59
N ILE A 15 20.74 -17.30 43.97
CA ILE A 15 19.61 -17.06 43.08
C ILE A 15 19.96 -15.87 42.19
N TYR A 16 20.37 -16.16 40.95
CA TYR A 16 20.48 -15.15 39.90
C TYR A 16 19.08 -14.77 39.45
N PHE A 17 18.59 -13.63 39.92
CA PHE A 17 17.46 -12.93 39.29
C PHE A 17 17.97 -12.30 38.00
N SER A 18 17.82 -12.99 36.87
CA SER A 18 17.92 -12.36 35.56
C SER A 18 16.73 -11.42 35.41
N PHE A 19 16.95 -10.12 35.62
CA PHE A 19 16.08 -9.11 35.06
C PHE A 19 16.14 -9.27 33.53
N SER A 20 15.16 -9.99 32.99
CA SER A 20 14.78 -9.80 31.59
C SER A 20 14.32 -8.37 31.48
N CYS A 21 15.20 -7.48 31.03
CA CYS A 21 14.81 -6.20 30.49
C CYS A 21 13.92 -6.53 29.30
N THR A 22 12.60 -6.55 29.51
CA THR A 22 11.67 -6.53 28.40
C THR A 22 11.87 -5.18 27.74
N ASP A 23 12.48 -5.17 26.55
CA ASP A 23 12.47 -4.01 25.67
C ASP A 23 10.99 -3.61 25.46
N GLU A 24 10.47 -2.70 26.27
CA GLU A 24 9.19 -2.05 26.02
C GLU A 24 9.35 -1.19 24.77
N ASP A 25 8.95 -1.80 23.64
CA ASP A 25 8.55 -1.22 22.35
C ASP A 25 9.33 0.01 21.88
N ALA A 26 10.45 -0.17 21.18
CA ALA A 26 11.14 0.92 20.48
C ALA A 26 10.30 1.64 19.39
N PHE A 27 9.13 1.10 19.06
CA PHE A 27 8.24 1.61 18.03
C PHE A 27 6.76 1.44 18.37
N LYS A 28 5.94 2.42 17.99
CA LYS A 28 4.48 2.29 17.92
C LYS A 28 4.04 1.81 16.55
N THR A 29 3.20 0.76 16.50
CA THR A 29 2.58 0.32 15.23
C THR A 29 1.53 1.34 14.77
N ASP A 30 1.52 1.67 13.47
CA ASP A 30 0.50 2.50 12.82
C ASP A 30 -0.05 1.76 11.60
N LEU A 31 -1.28 1.26 11.70
CA LEU A 31 -2.01 0.59 10.63
C LEU A 31 -3.07 1.54 10.10
N VAL A 32 -3.09 1.74 8.77
CA VAL A 32 -4.15 2.44 8.07
C VAL A 32 -4.99 1.42 7.30
N ASP A 33 -6.15 1.10 7.84
CA ASP A 33 -7.20 0.21 7.29
C ASP A 33 -8.53 0.96 7.02
N PHE A 34 -8.54 2.28 7.25
CA PHE A 34 -9.66 3.20 7.02
C PHE A 34 -10.95 2.90 7.80
N GLU A 35 -10.95 2.01 8.78
CA GLU A 35 -12.16 1.65 9.54
C GLU A 35 -12.68 2.78 10.45
N ASP A 36 -11.83 3.76 10.76
CA ASP A 36 -12.21 4.99 11.47
C ASP A 36 -12.92 6.03 10.57
N ILE A 37 -13.00 5.78 9.26
CA ILE A 37 -13.66 6.68 8.30
C ILE A 37 -15.09 6.18 8.03
N THR A 38 -16.02 7.11 7.82
CA THR A 38 -17.40 6.78 7.45
C THR A 38 -17.71 7.30 6.06
N LEU A 39 -18.28 6.44 5.22
CA LEU A 39 -18.88 6.78 3.92
C LEU A 39 -20.30 6.22 3.86
N ALA A 40 -21.15 6.85 3.04
CA ALA A 40 -22.41 6.22 2.66
C ALA A 40 -22.14 4.88 1.96
N LYS A 41 -23.09 3.95 2.03
CA LYS A 41 -22.97 2.66 1.34
C LYS A 41 -22.89 2.84 -0.19
N GLU A 42 -22.06 2.04 -0.86
CA GLU A 42 -21.83 2.09 -2.32
C GLU A 42 -21.50 3.50 -2.82
N SER A 43 -20.58 4.18 -2.12
CA SER A 43 -20.17 5.54 -2.43
C SER A 43 -18.65 5.72 -2.39
N TYR A 44 -18.22 6.93 -2.72
CA TYR A 44 -16.82 7.32 -2.69
C TYR A 44 -16.69 8.78 -2.26
N TRP A 45 -15.50 9.12 -1.76
CA TRP A 45 -15.02 10.49 -1.63
C TRP A 45 -13.84 10.64 -2.59
N ASN A 46 -13.89 11.63 -3.48
CA ASN A 46 -12.85 11.87 -4.51
C ASN A 46 -12.18 13.24 -4.38
N GLY A 47 -12.43 13.97 -3.29
CA GLY A 47 -11.93 15.32 -3.07
C GLY A 47 -12.67 16.43 -3.81
N SER A 48 -13.85 16.15 -4.37
CA SER A 48 -14.75 17.17 -4.95
C SER A 48 -15.22 18.23 -3.95
N ASP A 49 -15.01 18.02 -2.65
CA ASP A 49 -15.23 19.00 -1.60
C ASP A 49 -14.04 19.97 -1.40
N GLU A 50 -13.01 19.87 -2.25
CA GLU A 50 -11.81 20.71 -2.26
C GLU A 50 -10.97 20.63 -0.96
N SER A 51 -11.19 19.62 -0.11
CA SER A 51 -10.42 19.45 1.13
C SER A 51 -8.94 19.12 0.89
N GLY A 52 -8.61 18.61 -0.31
CA GLY A 52 -7.23 18.43 -0.79
C GLY A 52 -6.45 17.28 -0.12
N SER A 53 -6.99 16.66 0.92
CA SER A 53 -6.40 15.50 1.59
C SER A 53 -7.38 14.88 2.58
N PHE A 54 -7.08 13.65 2.99
CA PHE A 54 -7.65 13.05 4.19
C PHE A 54 -6.54 12.44 5.05
N THR A 55 -6.86 12.17 6.32
CA THR A 55 -5.91 11.67 7.31
C THR A 55 -6.46 10.42 7.97
N ASN A 56 -5.61 9.40 8.11
CA ASN A 56 -5.88 8.21 8.92
C ASN A 56 -4.60 7.82 9.68
N GLY A 57 -4.70 7.63 10.99
CA GLY A 57 -3.52 7.41 11.84
C GLY A 57 -2.50 8.55 11.76
N ASN A 58 -1.22 8.21 11.53
CA ASN A 58 -0.12 9.17 11.34
C ASN A 58 0.04 9.64 9.88
N LYS A 59 -0.81 9.18 8.95
CA LYS A 59 -0.62 9.33 7.50
C LYS A 59 -1.62 10.31 6.91
N ILE A 60 -1.14 11.15 6.00
CA ILE A 60 -1.92 12.15 5.25
C ILE A 60 -1.86 11.76 3.78
N PHE A 61 -3.02 11.53 3.19
CA PHE A 61 -3.21 11.12 1.81
C PHE A 61 -3.68 12.33 1.00
N PHE A 62 -2.87 12.76 0.03
CA PHE A 62 -3.19 13.95 -0.76
C PHE A 62 -4.17 13.64 -1.90
N ASN A 63 -5.03 14.60 -2.17
CA ASN A 63 -5.96 14.61 -3.30
C ASN A 63 -5.89 15.98 -3.98
N ALA A 64 -5.84 15.99 -5.31
CA ALA A 64 -6.00 17.20 -6.10
C ALA A 64 -7.19 17.01 -7.03
N TYR A 65 -8.32 17.65 -6.72
CA TYR A 65 -9.52 17.57 -7.55
C TYR A 65 -9.49 18.64 -8.65
N TYR A 66 -9.82 18.22 -9.88
CA TYR A 66 -9.89 19.05 -11.07
C TYR A 66 -11.35 19.10 -11.53
N SER A 67 -12.06 20.16 -11.13
CA SER A 67 -13.50 20.33 -11.38
C SER A 67 -13.86 20.36 -12.87
N ASP A 68 -13.01 20.97 -13.70
CA ASP A 68 -13.21 21.05 -15.16
C ASP A 68 -13.33 19.67 -15.84
N TRP A 69 -12.69 18.65 -15.26
CA TRP A 69 -12.72 17.27 -15.77
C TRP A 69 -13.48 16.30 -14.86
N SER A 70 -14.04 16.79 -13.75
CA SER A 70 -14.65 15.97 -12.70
C SER A 70 -13.76 14.78 -12.29
N ASN A 71 -12.45 15.03 -12.21
CA ASN A 71 -11.43 14.02 -11.96
C ASN A 71 -10.45 14.47 -10.87
N TYR A 72 -9.57 13.60 -10.42
CA TYR A 72 -8.59 13.90 -9.37
C TYR A 72 -7.21 13.33 -9.68
N SER A 73 -6.17 13.81 -9.00
CA SER A 73 -4.91 13.08 -8.81
C SER A 73 -4.74 12.74 -7.33
N GLY A 74 -4.00 11.68 -7.03
CA GLY A 74 -3.74 11.27 -5.66
C GLY A 74 -4.74 10.22 -5.19
N PHE A 75 -5.30 10.39 -3.99
CA PHE A 75 -6.14 9.38 -3.35
C PHE A 75 -7.60 9.82 -3.20
N ALA A 76 -8.50 8.88 -3.48
CA ALA A 76 -9.90 8.87 -3.13
C ALA A 76 -10.15 7.75 -2.09
N LEU A 77 -11.34 7.71 -1.50
CA LEU A 77 -11.83 6.63 -0.65
C LEU A 77 -13.08 6.01 -1.27
N SER A 78 -13.26 4.70 -1.16
CA SER A 78 -14.45 4.04 -1.66
C SER A 78 -14.85 2.82 -0.85
N ASN A 79 -16.14 2.49 -0.89
CA ASN A 79 -16.70 1.22 -0.45
C ASN A 79 -17.58 0.57 -1.54
N ILE A 80 -17.32 0.89 -2.81
CA ILE A 80 -18.07 0.32 -3.94
C ILE A 80 -17.70 -1.15 -4.13
N ILE A 81 -18.70 -1.96 -4.48
CA ILE A 81 -18.53 -3.39 -4.76
C ILE A 81 -19.08 -3.67 -6.18
N ASP A 82 -18.17 -3.74 -7.14
CA ASP A 82 -18.46 -4.13 -8.54
C ASP A 82 -17.18 -4.63 -9.22
N ASP A 83 -17.09 -5.92 -9.54
CA ASP A 83 -15.96 -6.52 -10.25
C ASP A 83 -16.27 -6.92 -11.70
N PHE A 84 -17.40 -6.45 -12.23
CA PHE A 84 -17.95 -6.96 -13.47
C PHE A 84 -18.15 -5.88 -14.54
N ASN A 85 -18.68 -4.72 -14.16
CA ASN A 85 -19.03 -3.69 -15.14
C ASN A 85 -17.82 -2.81 -15.48
N TYR A 86 -17.66 -2.46 -16.77
CA TYR A 86 -16.71 -1.43 -17.18
C TYR A 86 -17.44 -0.09 -17.33
N ASN A 87 -17.31 0.77 -16.32
CA ASN A 87 -17.91 2.12 -16.31
C ASN A 87 -17.17 3.07 -15.36
N GLU A 88 -17.52 4.35 -15.39
CA GLU A 88 -16.91 5.40 -14.56
C GLU A 88 -16.98 5.12 -13.04
N HIS A 89 -18.05 4.48 -12.55
CA HIS A 89 -18.18 4.10 -11.13
C HIS A 89 -17.13 3.06 -10.72
N THR A 90 -16.81 2.11 -11.60
CA THR A 90 -15.85 1.04 -11.33
C THR A 90 -14.39 1.49 -11.30
N LYS A 91 -14.11 2.78 -11.58
CA LYS A 91 -12.82 3.41 -11.26
C LYS A 91 -12.57 3.41 -9.76
N PHE A 92 -13.63 3.44 -8.97
CA PHE A 92 -13.59 3.44 -7.51
C PHE A 92 -13.80 2.05 -6.91
N SER A 93 -14.09 1.04 -7.73
CA SER A 93 -14.27 -0.34 -7.26
C SER A 93 -12.95 -1.11 -7.32
N SER A 94 -12.61 -1.86 -6.28
CA SER A 94 -11.50 -2.81 -6.32
C SER A 94 -11.90 -4.05 -7.14
N TYR A 95 -10.99 -4.57 -7.96
CA TYR A 95 -11.24 -5.80 -8.73
C TYR A 95 -11.43 -7.07 -7.86
N PRO A 96 -10.88 -7.14 -6.63
CA PRO A 96 -11.29 -8.14 -5.64
C PRO A 96 -12.73 -8.02 -5.15
N SER A 97 -13.46 -6.96 -5.49
CA SER A 97 -14.84 -6.69 -5.08
C SER A 97 -15.01 -6.42 -3.58
N GLY A 98 -14.18 -5.55 -3.02
CA GLY A 98 -14.21 -5.18 -1.59
C GLY A 98 -12.84 -4.74 -1.07
N GLY A 99 -12.79 -4.32 0.20
CA GLY A 99 -11.54 -3.93 0.86
C GLY A 99 -10.66 -5.11 1.28
N ALA A 100 -9.41 -4.85 1.62
CA ALA A 100 -8.47 -5.89 2.02
C ALA A 100 -8.78 -6.38 3.43
N ASN A 101 -8.72 -7.71 3.66
CA ASN A 101 -9.09 -8.31 4.94
C ASN A 101 -10.50 -7.90 5.43
N GLU A 102 -11.46 -7.81 4.50
CA GLU A 102 -12.86 -7.45 4.78
C GLU A 102 -13.04 -6.00 5.30
N SER A 103 -12.06 -5.12 5.09
CA SER A 103 -12.25 -3.68 5.34
C SER A 103 -13.42 -3.15 4.51
N LYS A 104 -14.16 -2.22 5.11
CA LYS A 104 -15.34 -1.62 4.48
C LYS A 104 -14.96 -0.53 3.50
N ILE A 105 -13.86 0.16 3.77
CA ILE A 105 -13.38 1.29 2.99
C ILE A 105 -11.95 1.02 2.60
N TYR A 106 -11.60 1.38 1.36
CA TYR A 106 -10.24 1.32 0.86
C TYR A 106 -9.93 2.60 0.08
N ALA A 107 -8.64 2.87 -0.11
CA ALA A 107 -8.21 4.00 -0.92
C ALA A 107 -8.12 3.61 -2.40
N VAL A 108 -8.44 4.56 -3.27
CA VAL A 108 -8.30 4.45 -4.72
C VAL A 108 -7.35 5.54 -5.17
N ALA A 109 -6.23 5.14 -5.76
CA ALA A 109 -5.22 6.04 -6.25
C ALA A 109 -5.38 6.26 -7.75
N HIS A 110 -5.22 7.51 -8.20
CA HIS A 110 -5.21 7.88 -9.61
C HIS A 110 -4.01 8.76 -9.94
N GLN A 111 -3.29 8.41 -11.01
CA GLN A 111 -2.15 9.19 -11.49
C GLN A 111 -2.53 10.07 -12.67
N PHE A 112 -3.04 11.25 -12.35
CA PHE A 112 -3.07 12.36 -13.31
C PHE A 112 -1.80 13.21 -13.18
N GLU A 113 -1.33 13.42 -11.95
CA GLU A 113 -0.03 14.00 -11.61
C GLU A 113 0.72 13.09 -10.61
N LYS A 114 0.72 13.47 -9.32
CA LYS A 114 1.43 12.76 -8.25
C LYS A 114 0.48 12.02 -7.34
N ILE A 115 0.95 10.91 -6.77
CA ILE A 115 0.26 10.15 -5.73
C ILE A 115 1.18 10.13 -4.51
N VAL A 116 0.77 10.83 -3.44
CA VAL A 116 1.65 11.16 -2.31
C VAL A 116 0.97 10.86 -0.98
N ILE A 117 1.73 10.23 -0.09
CA ILE A 117 1.41 10.11 1.33
C ILE A 117 2.52 10.79 2.12
N THR A 118 2.18 11.66 3.06
CA THR A 118 3.14 12.17 4.07
C THR A 118 2.75 11.71 5.46
N TYR A 119 3.67 11.87 6.41
CA TYR A 119 3.39 11.67 7.82
C TYR A 119 3.12 13.00 8.52
N LYS A 120 2.33 12.99 9.59
CA LYS A 120 2.01 14.20 10.38
C LYS A 120 3.27 14.87 10.92
N ASP A 121 4.22 14.07 11.41
CA ASP A 121 5.56 14.53 11.80
C ASP A 121 6.58 14.12 10.74
N THR A 122 6.92 15.04 9.84
CA THR A 122 7.88 14.81 8.76
C THR A 122 9.34 14.83 9.21
N ILE A 123 9.63 15.28 10.43
CA ILE A 123 10.98 15.23 11.01
C ILE A 123 11.22 13.85 11.60
N LYS A 124 10.22 13.33 12.32
CA LYS A 124 10.25 11.98 12.88
C LYS A 124 10.17 10.93 11.78
N GLY A 125 9.25 11.13 10.83
CA GLY A 125 8.94 10.17 9.78
C GLY A 125 8.34 8.88 10.31
N GLU A 126 8.28 7.87 9.47
CA GLU A 126 7.81 6.53 9.81
C GLU A 126 8.59 5.51 9.00
N GLU A 127 8.70 4.29 9.52
CA GLU A 127 9.23 3.16 8.77
C GLU A 127 8.06 2.33 8.21
N PRO A 128 7.72 2.48 6.92
CA PRO A 128 6.68 1.68 6.29
C PRO A 128 7.11 0.21 6.26
N VAL A 129 6.20 -0.67 6.65
CA VAL A 129 6.46 -2.11 6.74
C VAL A 129 5.83 -2.82 5.55
N TYR A 130 4.55 -2.56 5.26
CA TYR A 130 3.88 -3.12 4.09
C TYR A 130 2.66 -2.30 3.68
N VAL A 131 2.19 -2.57 2.47
CA VAL A 131 0.90 -2.10 1.97
C VAL A 131 0.21 -3.22 1.20
N MET A 132 -1.14 -3.22 1.17
CA MET A 132 -1.89 -4.08 0.28
C MET A 132 -2.33 -3.31 -0.96
N LEU A 133 -2.04 -3.85 -2.15
CA LEU A 133 -2.42 -3.26 -3.43
C LEU A 133 -3.35 -4.19 -4.21
N ALA A 134 -4.24 -3.60 -5.00
CA ALA A 134 -5.08 -4.33 -5.96
C ALA A 134 -5.35 -3.47 -7.20
N ASN A 135 -5.82 -4.11 -8.28
CA ASN A 135 -6.38 -3.37 -9.41
C ASN A 135 -7.71 -2.73 -9.02
N THR A 136 -8.05 -1.61 -9.66
CA THR A 136 -9.46 -1.24 -9.78
C THR A 136 -10.13 -2.14 -10.82
N THR A 137 -11.44 -2.34 -10.71
CA THR A 137 -12.21 -3.07 -11.72
C THR A 137 -12.10 -2.42 -13.09
N TYR A 138 -12.19 -1.10 -13.16
CA TYR A 138 -12.07 -0.36 -14.41
C TYR A 138 -10.74 -0.64 -15.12
N THR A 139 -9.61 -0.52 -14.41
CA THR A 139 -8.28 -0.80 -14.98
C THR A 139 -8.13 -2.27 -15.38
N ALA A 140 -8.54 -3.20 -14.52
CA ALA A 140 -8.43 -4.64 -14.81
C ALA A 140 -9.24 -5.05 -16.05
N LEU A 141 -10.45 -4.52 -16.21
CA LEU A 141 -11.30 -4.82 -17.36
C LEU A 141 -10.79 -4.17 -18.65
N ALA A 142 -10.27 -2.94 -18.58
CA ALA A 142 -9.57 -2.30 -19.71
C ALA A 142 -8.42 -3.18 -20.22
N ILE A 143 -7.58 -3.67 -19.31
CA ILE A 143 -6.47 -4.58 -19.63
C ILE A 143 -6.98 -5.90 -20.23
N LYS A 144 -8.01 -6.49 -19.62
CA LYS A 144 -8.50 -7.82 -19.96
C LYS A 144 -9.18 -7.89 -21.33
N TYR A 145 -9.96 -6.87 -21.66
CA TYR A 145 -10.82 -6.89 -22.84
C TYR A 145 -10.46 -5.85 -23.90
N GLY A 146 -9.69 -4.81 -23.54
CA GLY A 146 -9.49 -3.62 -24.36
C GLY A 146 -10.74 -2.76 -24.36
N TYR A 147 -10.62 -1.52 -23.88
CA TYR A 147 -11.71 -0.54 -23.87
C TYR A 147 -11.16 0.86 -24.10
N ASP A 148 -11.99 1.71 -24.73
CA ASP A 148 -11.65 3.09 -25.04
C ASP A 148 -10.29 3.20 -25.77
N TYR A 149 -9.30 3.79 -25.10
CA TYR A 149 -7.94 3.97 -25.62
C TYR A 149 -7.01 2.82 -25.26
N ALA A 150 -7.39 1.96 -24.31
CA ALA A 150 -6.58 0.83 -23.86
C ALA A 150 -6.69 -0.35 -24.82
N LYS A 151 -5.55 -0.93 -25.18
CA LYS A 151 -5.54 -2.22 -25.90
C LYS A 151 -5.71 -3.37 -24.90
N LYS A 152 -6.21 -4.49 -25.41
CA LYS A 152 -6.14 -5.76 -24.68
C LYS A 152 -4.68 -6.18 -24.50
N PHE A 153 -4.28 -6.52 -23.28
CA PHE A 153 -2.93 -7.03 -23.01
C PHE A 153 -2.71 -8.42 -23.59
N GLY A 154 -1.48 -8.70 -24.02
CA GLY A 154 -1.13 -9.86 -24.83
C GLY A 154 -1.53 -9.70 -26.31
N GLY A 155 -2.23 -8.62 -26.67
CA GLY A 155 -2.69 -8.38 -28.03
C GLY A 155 -3.64 -9.47 -28.54
N TYR A 156 -3.77 -9.59 -29.86
CA TYR A 156 -4.66 -10.57 -30.49
C TYR A 156 -4.17 -12.01 -30.28
N SER A 157 -2.85 -12.20 -30.34
CA SER A 157 -2.22 -13.53 -30.26
C SER A 157 -1.98 -14.02 -28.83
N GLY A 158 -2.08 -13.13 -27.84
CA GLY A 158 -1.70 -13.38 -26.45
C GLY A 158 -0.20 -13.18 -26.16
N ASN A 159 0.63 -12.84 -27.16
CA ASN A 159 2.09 -12.78 -27.01
C ASN A 159 2.68 -11.37 -26.91
N ASP A 160 1.86 -10.32 -26.96
CA ASP A 160 2.40 -8.96 -26.79
C ASP A 160 2.91 -8.78 -25.35
N PRO A 161 4.18 -8.38 -25.15
CA PRO A 161 4.75 -8.27 -23.82
C PRO A 161 4.23 -7.02 -23.10
N ASP A 162 3.08 -7.16 -22.45
CA ASP A 162 2.40 -6.08 -21.74
C ASP A 162 2.51 -6.18 -20.22
N TRP A 163 2.38 -5.06 -19.53
CA TRP A 163 2.42 -5.02 -18.06
C TRP A 163 1.83 -3.72 -17.50
N LEU A 164 1.33 -3.80 -16.27
CA LEU A 164 0.93 -2.65 -15.45
C LEU A 164 1.62 -2.76 -14.09
N LYS A 165 2.33 -1.71 -13.67
CA LYS A 165 3.19 -1.72 -12.48
C LYS A 165 2.96 -0.50 -11.61
N VAL A 166 2.93 -0.72 -10.29
CA VAL A 166 3.05 0.31 -9.26
C VAL A 166 4.48 0.30 -8.72
N SER A 167 5.13 1.47 -8.72
CA SER A 167 6.46 1.70 -8.16
C SER A 167 6.31 2.62 -6.95
N ILE A 168 6.88 2.22 -5.81
CA ILE A 168 6.73 2.91 -4.53
C ILE A 168 8.08 3.43 -4.10
N TYR A 169 8.19 4.74 -3.95
CA TYR A 169 9.40 5.45 -3.57
C TYR A 169 9.28 5.99 -2.15
N GLY A 170 10.37 5.87 -1.40
CA GLY A 170 10.54 6.48 -0.10
C GLY A 170 11.34 7.77 -0.19
N TYR A 171 10.98 8.78 0.58
CA TYR A 171 11.77 10.01 0.72
C TYR A 171 12.24 10.12 2.16
N PRO A 172 13.53 9.86 2.45
CA PRO A 172 14.06 9.92 3.80
C PRO A 172 14.03 11.31 4.42
N THR A 173 14.07 11.36 5.75
CA THR A 173 14.13 12.63 6.50
C THR A 173 15.42 13.40 6.21
N TRP A 174 16.53 12.69 5.98
CA TRP A 174 17.86 13.21 5.67
C TRP A 174 18.06 13.62 4.20
N GLY A 175 17.06 13.42 3.33
CA GLY A 175 17.12 13.76 1.91
C GLY A 175 17.26 12.54 0.99
N GLY A 176 17.20 12.76 -0.32
CA GLY A 176 17.30 11.71 -1.34
C GLY A 176 16.00 10.91 -1.56
N VAL A 177 16.14 9.74 -2.17
CA VAL A 177 15.05 8.79 -2.53
C VAL A 177 15.52 7.36 -2.24
N THR A 178 14.64 6.53 -1.69
CA THR A 178 14.83 5.07 -1.53
C THR A 178 13.80 4.31 -2.40
N GLY A 179 14.13 3.09 -2.81
CA GLY A 179 13.34 2.30 -3.76
C GLY A 179 13.78 2.46 -5.22
N PRO A 180 12.91 2.18 -6.21
CA PRO A 180 11.50 1.80 -6.02
C PRO A 180 11.35 0.39 -5.46
N ILE A 181 10.27 0.17 -4.72
CA ILE A 181 9.70 -1.16 -4.53
C ILE A 181 8.61 -1.32 -5.60
N GLU A 182 8.72 -2.38 -6.39
CA GLU A 182 7.89 -2.58 -7.57
C GLU A 182 6.89 -3.71 -7.36
N PHE A 183 5.66 -3.50 -7.82
CA PHE A 183 4.61 -4.49 -7.83
C PHE A 183 3.84 -4.46 -9.15
N TYR A 184 3.72 -5.62 -9.81
CA TYR A 184 3.00 -5.78 -11.07
C TYR A 184 1.54 -6.18 -10.80
N LEU A 185 0.62 -5.31 -11.20
CA LEU A 185 -0.83 -5.53 -11.18
C LEU A 185 -1.31 -6.38 -12.36
N ALA A 186 -0.55 -6.36 -13.45
CA ALA A 186 -0.68 -7.28 -14.56
C ALA A 186 0.71 -7.50 -15.19
N ASP A 187 0.98 -8.72 -15.65
CA ASP A 187 2.23 -9.06 -16.35
C ASP A 187 1.95 -10.13 -17.40
N PHE A 188 2.24 -9.80 -18.66
CA PHE A 188 2.06 -10.63 -19.87
C PHE A 188 3.39 -10.82 -20.59
N ARG A 189 4.52 -10.72 -19.87
CA ARG A 189 5.87 -10.86 -20.44
C ARG A 189 6.43 -12.27 -20.33
N SER A 190 5.64 -13.24 -19.86
CA SER A 190 6.09 -14.62 -19.71
C SER A 190 6.30 -15.27 -21.08
N ASP A 191 7.37 -16.05 -21.26
CA ASP A 191 7.52 -16.91 -22.45
C ASP A 191 6.45 -18.02 -22.52
N ASP A 192 5.81 -18.29 -21.39
CA ASP A 192 4.68 -19.20 -21.25
C ASP A 192 3.44 -18.39 -20.84
N ASN A 193 2.59 -18.04 -21.82
CA ASN A 193 1.43 -17.17 -21.62
C ASN A 193 0.41 -17.75 -20.63
N SER A 194 0.49 -19.03 -20.26
CA SER A 194 -0.36 -19.59 -19.20
C SER A 194 -0.03 -19.01 -17.81
N LYS A 195 1.11 -18.34 -17.69
CA LYS A 195 1.56 -17.61 -16.49
C LYS A 195 1.25 -16.12 -16.53
N ASP A 196 0.72 -15.62 -17.65
CA ASP A 196 0.29 -14.23 -17.74
C ASP A 196 -0.87 -14.00 -16.80
N TYR A 197 -0.91 -12.82 -16.18
CA TYR A 197 -1.91 -12.54 -15.15
C TYR A 197 -2.38 -11.10 -15.09
N ILE A 198 -3.60 -10.96 -14.58
CA ILE A 198 -4.18 -9.72 -14.05
C ILE A 198 -4.58 -10.04 -12.61
N THR A 199 -4.07 -9.31 -11.62
CA THR A 199 -4.37 -9.61 -10.22
C THR A 199 -5.85 -9.33 -9.91
N LYS A 200 -6.57 -10.32 -9.36
CA LYS A 200 -7.95 -10.21 -8.85
C LYS A 200 -8.02 -10.39 -7.32
N SER A 201 -6.91 -10.14 -6.62
CA SER A 201 -6.80 -10.23 -5.16
C SER A 201 -6.03 -9.03 -4.61
N TRP A 202 -6.18 -8.79 -3.31
CA TRP A 202 -5.30 -7.88 -2.58
C TRP A 202 -3.95 -8.55 -2.33
N HIS A 203 -2.86 -7.88 -2.70
CA HIS A 203 -1.50 -8.40 -2.58
C HIS A 203 -0.68 -7.62 -1.57
N TYR A 204 -0.02 -8.35 -0.68
CA TYR A 204 0.96 -7.81 0.25
C TYR A 204 2.21 -7.36 -0.51
N VAL A 205 2.61 -6.11 -0.30
CA VAL A 205 3.85 -5.52 -0.82
C VAL A 205 4.72 -5.10 0.36
N ASN A 206 5.89 -5.73 0.50
CA ASN A 206 6.85 -5.42 1.56
C ASN A 206 7.49 -4.05 1.30
N LEU A 207 7.36 -3.11 2.23
CA LEU A 207 7.91 -1.76 2.14
C LEU A 207 9.16 -1.53 2.99
N SER A 208 9.57 -2.51 3.81
CA SER A 208 10.67 -2.36 4.76
C SER A 208 12.00 -1.91 4.13
N GLY A 209 12.23 -2.22 2.85
CA GLY A 209 13.40 -1.79 2.09
C GLY A 209 13.51 -0.27 1.87
N LEU A 210 12.43 0.50 2.09
CA LEU A 210 12.46 1.96 1.98
C LEU A 210 13.13 2.64 3.18
N GLY A 211 13.25 1.94 4.32
CA GLY A 211 13.75 2.50 5.57
C GLY A 211 12.84 3.61 6.14
N LYS A 212 13.38 4.45 7.03
CA LYS A 212 12.62 5.55 7.63
C LYS A 212 12.43 6.70 6.65
N VAL A 213 11.18 7.07 6.38
CA VAL A 213 10.81 8.06 5.38
C VAL A 213 9.87 9.12 5.96
N LYS A 214 9.89 10.32 5.38
CA LYS A 214 8.93 11.40 5.68
C LYS A 214 7.77 11.45 4.68
N ARG A 215 7.90 10.73 3.57
CA ARG A 215 6.94 10.74 2.46
C ARG A 215 7.09 9.48 1.62
N LEU A 216 5.96 8.95 1.16
CA LEU A 216 5.87 7.96 0.10
C LEU A 216 5.35 8.62 -1.17
N GLU A 217 5.87 8.20 -2.31
CA GLU A 217 5.35 8.54 -3.63
C GLU A 217 5.08 7.27 -4.41
N PHE A 218 3.91 7.19 -5.03
CA PHE A 218 3.52 6.06 -5.85
C PHE A 218 3.52 6.50 -7.31
N GLN A 219 4.01 5.63 -8.18
CA GLN A 219 3.95 5.81 -9.61
C GLN A 219 3.36 4.57 -10.26
N ILE A 220 2.26 4.71 -10.98
CA ILE A 220 1.68 3.64 -11.80
C ILE A 220 2.06 3.86 -13.27
N THR A 221 2.52 2.81 -13.93
CA THR A 221 3.01 2.83 -15.31
C THR A 221 2.56 1.58 -16.06
N SER A 222 2.30 1.73 -17.34
CA SER A 222 1.84 0.66 -18.23
C SER A 222 2.71 0.57 -19.48
N SER A 223 2.82 -0.62 -20.07
CA SER A 223 3.35 -0.81 -21.42
C SER A 223 2.46 -0.18 -22.50
N ASP A 224 1.17 -0.04 -22.22
CA ASP A 224 0.18 0.59 -23.09
C ASP A 224 -0.21 1.98 -22.55
N ILE A 225 -0.03 3.00 -23.39
CA ILE A 225 -0.29 4.41 -23.06
C ILE A 225 -1.79 4.65 -22.79
N GLY A 226 -2.67 3.84 -23.37
CA GLY A 226 -4.11 3.96 -23.20
C GLY A 226 -4.64 3.38 -21.89
N THR A 227 -3.82 2.67 -21.11
CA THR A 227 -4.26 1.98 -19.89
C THR A 227 -4.68 3.00 -18.80
N PRO A 228 -5.87 2.87 -18.21
CA PRO A 228 -6.28 3.69 -17.07
C PRO A 228 -5.31 3.53 -15.88
N LEU A 229 -4.82 4.66 -15.35
CA LEU A 229 -3.80 4.67 -14.30
C LEU A 229 -4.40 4.75 -12.89
N TYR A 230 -5.29 3.79 -12.58
CA TYR A 230 -5.92 3.64 -11.27
C TYR A 230 -5.51 2.33 -10.59
N PHE A 231 -5.29 2.37 -9.27
CA PHE A 231 -5.10 1.19 -8.43
C PHE A 231 -5.73 1.39 -7.04
N CYS A 232 -5.94 0.31 -6.31
CA CYS A 232 -6.45 0.34 -4.94
C CYS A 232 -5.31 0.13 -3.93
N LEU A 233 -5.42 0.80 -2.79
CA LEU A 233 -4.51 0.70 -1.65
C LEU A 233 -5.31 0.45 -0.37
N ASP A 234 -4.82 -0.45 0.46
CA ASP A 234 -5.38 -0.70 1.77
C ASP A 234 -4.34 -1.28 2.74
N ASN A 235 -4.66 -1.31 4.03
CA ASN A 235 -3.85 -1.89 5.10
C ASN A 235 -2.38 -1.44 5.05
N LEU A 236 -2.15 -0.12 4.97
CA LEU A 236 -0.80 0.45 4.97
C LEU A 236 -0.26 0.48 6.40
N LYS A 237 0.64 -0.46 6.70
CA LYS A 237 1.27 -0.59 8.00
C LYS A 237 2.65 0.04 8.01
N GLY A 238 2.94 0.80 9.07
CA GLY A 238 4.29 1.19 9.41
C GLY A 238 4.54 1.14 10.92
N ARG A 239 5.76 1.54 11.29
CA ARG A 239 6.20 1.67 12.67
C ARG A 239 6.78 3.05 12.91
N ILE A 240 6.25 3.74 13.90
CA ILE A 240 6.68 5.07 14.32
C ILE A 240 7.73 4.86 15.42
N PRO A 241 8.98 5.33 15.25
CA PRO A 241 9.96 5.28 16.34
C PRO A 241 9.42 5.98 17.58
N ASN A 242 9.84 5.64 18.79
CA ASN A 242 9.44 6.45 19.97
C ASN A 242 10.07 7.84 19.95
#